data_AF-A0A292YS49-F1
#
_entry.id   AF-A0A292YS49-F1
#
_cell.length_a   1.000
_cell.length_b   1.000
_cell.length_c   1.000
_cell.angle_alpha   90.00
_cell.angle_beta   90.00
_cell.angle_gamma   90.00
#
_symmetry.space_group_name_H-M   'P 1'
#
loop_
_entity.id
_entity.type
_entity.pdbx_description
1 polymer ?
#
loop_
_entity_poly.entity_id
_entity_poly.type
_entity_poly.pdbx_seq_one_letter_code
_entity_poly.pdbx_strand_id
1 'polypeptide(L)'
;MSVEPTVKFTIKQLERCVCASFIYGENSFESPYFTVYFIVNNSGIVIVYDKSVPTGSNEGREVYIDQLGHTAIEMKKGQNKYEVIEYIHEELGRIGEKLQKEGRALNESDISKLATKLSSRFGT
;
A
#
# COMPACT_ATOMS: atom_id res chain seq x y z
N MET A 1 20.17 18.38 -15.38
CA MET A 1 20.05 17.96 -13.97
C MET A 1 19.14 16.75 -13.98
N SER A 2 19.63 15.57 -13.59
CA SER A 2 18.80 14.38 -13.41
C SER A 2 17.90 14.61 -12.20
N VAL A 3 16.58 14.59 -12.40
CA VAL A 3 15.61 14.75 -11.32
C VAL A 3 15.66 13.48 -10.48
N GLU A 4 15.76 13.62 -9.16
CA GLU A 4 15.75 12.46 -8.28
C GLU A 4 14.35 11.83 -8.29
N PRO A 5 14.26 10.49 -8.38
CA PRO A 5 12.98 9.83 -8.43
C PRO A 5 12.19 10.11 -7.15
N THR A 6 11.03 10.75 -7.30
CA THR A 6 10.22 11.22 -6.18
C THR A 6 9.09 10.23 -5.89
N VAL A 7 8.94 9.80 -4.63
CA VAL A 7 7.75 9.08 -4.18
C VAL A 7 6.66 10.10 -3.81
N LYS A 8 5.48 9.98 -4.38
CA LYS A 8 4.27 10.70 -3.96
C LYS A 8 3.28 9.68 -3.40
N PHE A 9 2.67 9.99 -2.26
CA PHE A 9 1.66 9.10 -1.70
C PHE A 9 0.47 9.88 -1.15
N THR A 10 -0.68 9.21 -1.10
CA THR A 10 -1.90 9.74 -0.52
C THR A 10 -2.56 8.64 0.28
N ILE A 11 -3.01 8.96 1.49
CA ILE A 11 -3.67 8.02 2.40
C ILE A 11 -5.03 8.63 2.73
N LYS A 12 -6.08 7.83 2.61
CA LYS A 12 -7.45 8.20 2.94
C LYS A 12 -8.02 7.21 3.94
N GLN A 13 -8.45 7.73 5.08
CA GLN A 13 -9.22 6.99 6.05
C GLN A 13 -10.71 7.12 5.74
N LEU A 14 -11.41 5.98 5.71
CA LEU A 14 -12.85 5.83 5.56
C LEU A 14 -13.40 5.07 6.77
N GLU A 15 -14.72 5.06 6.96
CA GLU A 15 -15.37 4.47 8.15
C GLU A 15 -14.94 3.02 8.46
N ARG A 16 -14.66 2.22 7.42
CA ARG A 16 -14.31 0.80 7.51
C ARG A 16 -13.07 0.43 6.71
N CYS A 17 -12.34 1.41 6.21
CA CYS A 17 -11.26 1.17 5.27
C CYS A 17 -10.17 2.21 5.38
N VAL A 18 -8.92 1.82 5.17
CA VAL A 18 -7.83 2.74 4.82
C VAL A 18 -7.39 2.44 3.41
N CYS A 19 -7.34 3.45 2.56
CA CYS A 19 -6.85 3.35 1.18
C CYS A 19 -5.57 4.17 1.08
N ALA A 20 -4.52 3.62 0.48
CA ALA A 20 -3.31 4.35 0.18
C ALA A 20 -2.87 4.11 -1.26
N SER A 21 -2.47 5.18 -1.93
CA SER A 21 -1.86 5.14 -3.27
C SER A 21 -0.44 5.68 -3.19
N PHE A 22 0.50 4.98 -3.80
CA PHE A 22 1.91 5.32 -3.90
C PHE A 22 2.29 5.37 -5.37
N ILE A 23 2.91 6.47 -5.77
CA ILE A 23 3.39 6.74 -7.13
C ILE A 23 4.89 7.02 -7.02
N TYR A 24 5.71 6.32 -7.80
CA TYR A 24 7.15 6.50 -7.79
C TYR A 24 7.66 6.92 -9.17
N GLY A 25 8.23 8.12 -9.29
CA GLY A 25 8.80 8.61 -10.55
C GLY A 25 8.42 10.05 -10.85
N GLU A 26 8.82 10.54 -12.02
CA GLU A 26 8.66 11.94 -12.42
C GLU A 26 7.24 12.23 -12.94
N ASN A 27 6.69 11.32 -13.75
CA ASN A 27 5.37 11.44 -14.38
C ASN A 27 4.44 10.32 -13.92
N SER A 28 3.25 10.68 -13.42
CA SER A 28 2.28 9.69 -12.90
C SER A 28 1.82 8.66 -13.94
N PHE A 29 1.94 8.97 -15.24
CA PHE A 29 1.60 8.06 -16.32
C PHE A 29 2.67 7.00 -16.58
N GLU A 30 3.94 7.26 -16.24
CA GLU A 30 5.12 6.42 -16.56
C GLU A 30 5.79 5.82 -15.30
N SER A 31 5.11 5.94 -14.16
CA SER A 31 5.64 5.65 -12.84
C SER A 31 5.09 4.34 -12.29
N PRO A 32 5.91 3.50 -11.63
CA PRO A 32 5.39 2.44 -10.76
C PRO A 32 4.29 2.96 -9.83
N TYR A 33 3.15 2.27 -9.85
CA TYR A 33 1.96 2.60 -9.09
C TYR A 33 1.62 1.45 -8.15
N PHE A 34 1.21 1.78 -6.92
CA PHE A 34 0.76 0.80 -5.94
C PHE A 34 -0.42 1.38 -5.16
N THR A 35 -1.58 0.74 -5.24
CA THR A 35 -2.72 1.04 -4.37
C THR A 35 -3.01 -0.13 -3.45
N VAL A 36 -3.29 0.19 -2.20
CA VAL A 36 -3.73 -0.80 -1.20
C VAL A 36 -4.96 -0.32 -0.46
N TYR A 37 -5.89 -1.25 -0.25
CA TYR A 37 -7.08 -1.11 0.56
C TYR A 37 -7.00 -2.07 1.74
N PHE A 38 -7.14 -1.53 2.94
CA PHE A 38 -7.29 -2.29 4.17
C PHE A 38 -8.74 -2.16 4.63
N ILE A 39 -9.54 -3.19 4.42
CA ILE A 39 -10.94 -3.26 4.83
C ILE A 39 -10.99 -3.93 6.20
N VAL A 40 -11.50 -3.23 7.20
CA VAL A 40 -11.53 -3.69 8.60
C VAL A 40 -12.96 -3.95 9.03
N ASN A 41 -13.21 -5.14 9.55
CA ASN A 41 -14.48 -5.49 10.18
C ASN A 41 -14.24 -6.20 11.53
N ASN A 42 -15.31 -6.63 12.20
CA ASN A 42 -15.22 -7.24 13.53
C ASN A 42 -14.54 -8.63 13.51
N SER A 43 -14.44 -9.27 12.35
CA SER A 43 -13.87 -10.61 12.17
C SER A 43 -12.42 -10.57 11.70
N GLY A 44 -12.00 -9.50 11.03
CA GLY A 44 -10.69 -9.46 10.43
C GLY A 44 -10.38 -8.20 9.63
N ILE A 45 -9.17 -8.25 9.04
CA ILE A 45 -8.63 -7.26 8.12
C ILE A 45 -8.46 -7.94 6.77
N VAL A 46 -9.08 -7.39 5.73
CA VAL A 46 -8.86 -7.82 4.34
C VAL A 46 -7.99 -6.76 3.67
N ILE A 47 -6.87 -7.21 3.12
CA ILE A 47 -5.91 -6.36 2.41
C ILE A 47 -6.03 -6.71 0.94
N VAL A 48 -6.37 -5.74 0.11
CA VAL A 48 -6.40 -5.87 -1.36
C VAL A 48 -5.45 -4.83 -1.91
N TYR A 49 -4.57 -5.23 -2.81
CA TYR A 49 -3.67 -4.28 -3.47
C TYR A 49 -3.58 -4.54 -4.96
N ASP A 50 -3.39 -3.45 -5.68
CA ASP A 50 -3.14 -3.42 -7.10
C ASP A 50 -1.83 -2.67 -7.35
N LYS A 51 -1.02 -3.20 -8.26
CA LYS A 51 0.31 -2.70 -8.56
C LYS A 51 0.53 -2.75 -10.05
N SER A 52 0.92 -1.61 -10.62
CA SER A 52 1.27 -1.48 -12.04
C SER A 52 2.74 -1.12 -12.16
N VAL A 53 3.49 -1.91 -12.92
CA VAL A 53 4.92 -1.65 -13.20
C VAL A 53 5.14 -1.54 -14.70
N PRO A 54 5.85 -0.50 -15.18
CA PRO A 54 6.26 -0.43 -16.58
C PRO A 54 7.25 -1.56 -16.89
N THR A 55 7.00 -2.32 -17.95
CA THR A 55 7.80 -3.52 -18.29
C THR A 55 8.53 -3.43 -19.63
N GLY A 56 8.36 -2.32 -20.34
CA GLY A 56 9.05 -2.02 -21.60
C GLY A 56 8.16 -1.26 -22.57
N SER A 57 8.74 -0.87 -23.70
CA SER A 57 8.01 -0.29 -24.83
C SER A 57 7.74 -1.38 -25.86
N ASN A 58 6.47 -1.55 -26.25
CA ASN A 58 6.09 -2.35 -27.40
C ASN A 58 5.45 -1.41 -28.44
N GLU A 59 6.08 -1.29 -29.60
CA GLU A 59 5.62 -0.41 -30.70
C GLU A 59 5.36 1.06 -30.29
N GLY A 60 6.20 1.61 -29.41
CA GLY A 60 6.06 3.01 -28.94
C GLY A 60 4.93 3.22 -27.93
N ARG A 61 4.26 2.14 -27.47
CA ARG A 61 3.36 2.16 -26.32
C ARG A 61 4.03 1.48 -25.14
N GLU A 62 3.98 2.09 -23.98
CA GLU A 62 4.44 1.46 -22.75
C GLU A 62 3.49 0.34 -22.34
N VAL A 63 4.05 -0.81 -21.98
CA VAL A 63 3.30 -1.97 -21.49
C VAL A 63 3.41 -2.02 -19.98
N TYR A 64 2.26 -1.95 -19.32
CA TYR A 64 2.12 -2.08 -17.88
C TYR A 64 1.75 -3.52 -17.53
N ILE A 65 2.41 -4.07 -16.52
CA ILE A 65 1.96 -5.29 -15.87
C ILE A 65 1.22 -4.91 -14.61
N ASP A 66 -0.09 -5.15 -14.61
CA ASP A 66 -0.96 -5.02 -13.46
C ASP A 66 -0.96 -6.31 -12.64
N GLN A 67 -0.85 -6.17 -11.33
CA GLN A 67 -0.79 -7.27 -10.36
C GLN A 67 -1.78 -7.00 -9.23
N LEU A 68 -2.88 -7.76 -9.24
CA LEU A 68 -3.85 -7.76 -8.16
C LEU A 68 -3.50 -8.85 -7.13
N GLY A 69 -3.27 -8.44 -5.89
CA GLY A 69 -3.01 -9.32 -4.76
C GLY A 69 -4.01 -9.10 -3.62
N HIS A 70 -4.18 -10.12 -2.79
CA HIS A 70 -4.98 -9.99 -1.57
C HIS A 70 -4.44 -10.89 -0.46
N THR A 71 -4.69 -10.50 0.78
CA THR A 71 -4.45 -11.32 1.97
C THR A 71 -5.46 -10.96 3.07
N ALA A 72 -5.66 -11.84 4.04
CA ALA A 72 -6.59 -11.63 5.14
C ALA A 72 -5.95 -11.99 6.48
N ILE A 73 -6.35 -11.27 7.52
CA ILE A 73 -5.91 -11.46 8.89
C ILE A 73 -7.15 -11.62 9.75
N GLU A 74 -7.27 -12.77 10.42
CA GLU A 74 -8.32 -12.98 11.42
C GLU A 74 -7.99 -12.16 12.68
N MET A 75 -8.94 -11.41 13.21
CA MET A 75 -8.73 -10.53 14.36
C MET A 75 -9.10 -11.22 15.68
N LYS A 76 -8.36 -10.91 16.75
CA LYS A 76 -8.74 -11.30 18.12
C LYS A 76 -10.13 -10.77 18.47
N LYS A 77 -10.90 -11.56 19.20
CA LYS A 77 -12.23 -11.17 19.67
C LYS A 77 -12.15 -9.91 20.55
N GLY A 78 -13.06 -8.95 20.32
CA GLY A 78 -13.17 -7.73 21.11
C GLY A 78 -12.23 -6.59 20.69
N GLN A 79 -11.47 -6.75 19.61
CA GLN A 79 -10.65 -5.67 19.06
C GLN A 79 -11.51 -4.52 18.53
N ASN A 80 -11.09 -3.29 18.86
CA ASN A 80 -11.76 -2.10 18.39
C ASN A 80 -11.34 -1.81 16.94
N LYS A 81 -12.27 -1.97 15.99
CA LYS A 81 -12.01 -1.71 14.55
C LYS A 81 -11.47 -0.30 14.28
N TYR A 82 -11.84 0.70 15.09
CA TYR A 82 -11.39 2.08 14.89
C TYR A 82 -9.91 2.25 15.25
N GLU A 83 -9.44 1.58 16.31
CA GLU A 83 -8.02 1.55 16.68
C GLU A 83 -7.18 0.84 15.62
N VAL A 84 -7.72 -0.22 15.02
CA VAL A 84 -7.06 -0.92 13.91
C VAL A 84 -6.94 -0.01 12.68
N ILE A 85 -8.03 0.69 12.31
CA ILE A 85 -8.04 1.65 11.20
C ILE A 85 -7.01 2.76 11.43
N GLU A 86 -7.00 3.36 12.62
CA GLU A 86 -6.06 4.41 13.00
C GLU A 86 -4.61 3.92 12.93
N TYR A 87 -4.33 2.74 13.46
CA TYR A 87 -3.00 2.14 13.40
C TYR A 87 -2.54 1.88 11.95
N ILE A 88 -3.41 1.37 11.09
CA ILE A 88 -3.11 1.15 9.67
C ILE A 88 -2.80 2.48 8.98
N HIS A 89 -3.61 3.52 9.24
CA HIS A 89 -3.39 4.85 8.68
C HIS A 89 -2.02 5.42 9.07
N GLU A 90 -1.65 5.35 10.35
CA GLU A 90 -0.33 5.78 10.82
C GLU A 90 0.82 4.98 10.20
N GLU A 91 0.72 3.65 10.16
CA GLU A 91 1.79 2.81 9.61
C GLU A 91 1.98 3.06 8.10
N LEU A 92 0.90 3.28 7.35
CA LEU A 92 1.01 3.65 5.94
C LEU A 92 1.68 5.03 5.77
N GLY A 93 1.43 5.97 6.69
CA GLY A 93 2.13 7.26 6.71
C GLY A 93 3.63 7.08 6.91
N ARG A 94 4.03 6.30 7.92
CA ARG A 94 5.44 5.97 8.19
C ARG A 94 6.10 5.26 7.01
N ILE A 95 5.37 4.35 6.33
CA ILE A 95 5.86 3.69 5.12
C ILE A 95 6.08 4.70 4.00
N GLY A 96 5.11 5.60 3.76
CA GLY A 96 5.23 6.64 2.73
C GLY A 96 6.43 7.56 2.94
N GLU A 97 6.60 8.09 4.15
CA GLU A 97 7.75 8.93 4.52
C GLU A 97 9.09 8.18 4.35
N LYS A 98 9.12 6.91 4.76
CA LYS A 98 10.30 6.06 4.61
C LYS A 98 10.65 5.85 3.13
N LEU A 99 9.68 5.55 2.28
CA LEU A 99 9.89 5.35 0.85
C LEU A 99 10.35 6.62 0.15
N GLN A 100 9.81 7.77 0.54
CA GLN A 100 10.30 9.09 0.09
C GLN A 100 11.76 9.29 0.43
N LYS A 101 12.15 9.01 1.69
CA LYS A 101 13.54 9.14 2.13
C LYS A 101 14.48 8.15 1.43
N GLU A 102 14.01 6.93 1.17
CA GLU A 102 14.78 5.87 0.52
C GLU A 102 14.81 6.01 -1.01
N GLY A 103 13.98 6.86 -1.61
CA GLY A 103 13.93 7.06 -3.06
C GLY A 103 13.56 5.79 -3.82
N ARG A 104 12.63 4.98 -3.30
CA ARG A 104 12.22 3.70 -3.93
C ARG A 104 10.71 3.50 -3.94
N ALA A 105 10.24 2.70 -4.90
CA ALA A 105 8.85 2.29 -4.96
C ALA A 105 8.44 1.37 -3.79
N LEU A 106 7.14 1.43 -3.44
CA LEU A 106 6.51 0.44 -2.56
C LEU A 106 6.49 -0.92 -3.27
N ASN A 107 6.76 -1.99 -2.51
CA ASN A 107 6.70 -3.36 -3.02
C ASN A 107 5.92 -4.30 -2.09
N GLU A 108 5.70 -5.53 -2.55
CA GLU A 108 4.96 -6.56 -1.80
C GLU A 108 5.62 -6.94 -0.46
N SER A 109 6.94 -6.79 -0.32
CA SER A 109 7.64 -7.05 0.94
C SER A 109 7.25 -6.02 2.01
N ASP A 110 7.06 -4.75 1.64
CA ASP A 110 6.60 -3.71 2.56
C ASP A 110 5.16 -4.00 3.04
N ILE A 111 4.27 -4.42 2.13
CA ILE A 111 2.91 -4.84 2.48
C ILE A 111 2.92 -6.09 3.35
N SER A 112 3.75 -7.08 3.03
CA SER A 112 3.87 -8.32 3.82
C SER A 112 4.38 -8.04 5.23
N LYS A 113 5.32 -7.09 5.39
CA LYS A 113 5.79 -6.64 6.70
C LYS A 113 4.68 -5.95 7.48
N LEU A 114 3.89 -5.07 6.84
CA LEU A 114 2.74 -4.45 7.48
C LEU A 114 1.68 -5.48 7.89
N ALA A 115 1.36 -6.43 7.02
CA ALA A 115 0.45 -7.53 7.33
C ALA A 115 0.95 -8.38 8.52
N THR A 116 2.26 -8.66 8.58
CA THR A 116 2.87 -9.37 9.72
C THR A 116 2.75 -8.57 11.02
N LYS A 117 2.96 -7.25 10.99
CA LYS A 117 2.75 -6.38 12.17
C LYS A 117 1.30 -6.37 12.62
N LEU A 118 0.36 -6.26 11.68
CA LEU A 118 -1.07 -6.30 11.96
C LEU A 118 -1.48 -7.64 12.57
N SER A 119 -0.99 -8.74 12.02
CA SER A 119 -1.24 -10.09 12.55
C SER A 119 -0.64 -10.26 13.95
N SER A 120 0.55 -9.75 14.22
CA SER A 120 1.16 -9.84 15.55
C SER A 120 0.40 -9.02 16.60
N ARG A 121 -0.08 -7.83 16.21
CA ARG A 121 -0.75 -6.90 17.14
C ARG A 121 -2.22 -7.24 17.35
N PHE A 122 -2.94 -7.53 16.28
CA PHE A 122 -4.40 -7.68 16.28
C PHE A 122 -4.88 -9.07 15.86
N GLY A 123 -4.00 -9.88 15.27
CA GLY A 123 -4.34 -11.21 14.78
C GLY A 123 -4.34 -12.28 15.86
N THR A 124 -5.13 -13.33 15.68
CA THR A 124 -5.23 -14.48 16.61
C THR A 124 -3.96 -15.32 16.66
#